data_AF-A0A8J6VDA0-F1
#
_entry.id   AF-A0A8J6VDA0-F1
#
_cell.length_a   1.000
_cell.length_b   1.000
_cell.length_c   1.000
_cell.angle_alpha   90.00
_cell.angle_beta   90.00
_cell.angle_gamma   90.00
#
_symmetry.space_group_name_H-M   'P 1'
#
loop_
_entity.id
_entity.type
_entity.pdbx_description
1 polymer ?
#
loop_
_entity_poly.entity_id
_entity_poly.type
_entity_poly.pdbx_seq_one_letter_code
_entity_poly.pdbx_strand_id
1 'polypeptide(L)'
;MRLFTTIAGLRCYLGLHRQGKNVGFVPTMGALHAGHISLIERARSHNDIVIVSIFVNPLQFGPTEDFQQYPRSLEQDRQLCQQAGVDAVFAPSAEELYGLGTEDWGLGIGVARLPIPDSQSRISTTVVPPENMTSVLCGRFRPGHFQGVATVVTKLLNLVQPTNAYFGEKDAQQLAIIRRLVADLNWSIKIVGCPILREASGLALSSRNQYLTLEQKEQASVLYRSLQKAKKVFQSGDRDRAILIDTVQQEIAIVPEVQIEYIELVHPTTLMRLEKVEEAGLLAIAARLGSTRLIDNVALRDRQPIVAIDGPAGAGKSTVARQVAKSLGLLYLDTGAMYRALTWLVLESGIRVDDEASVAELASRSQIQLSTGDDPQIPTRVWINDRDVTFAIRSLEVTAMVSAIAAQPYVRQELVKQQQRWGLKGGIVAEGRDIATHVFPDAELKIFLTASVHERAQRRQQDLKNQQQPNVSLVQLEQDIQERDIRDSTRLVAPLQKAADAILLETDGLGIAEVTARIVSLYHQKLSVSR
;
A
#
# COMPACT_ATOMS: atom_id res chain seq x y z
N MET A 1 -22.98 -9.82 8.67
CA MET A 1 -22.72 -8.38 8.61
C MET A 1 -23.64 -7.64 9.57
N ARG A 2 -23.12 -6.80 10.47
CA ARG A 2 -23.91 -5.91 11.36
C ARG A 2 -24.05 -4.50 10.76
N LEU A 3 -25.11 -3.78 11.09
CA LEU A 3 -25.28 -2.36 10.75
C LEU A 3 -25.23 -1.53 12.04
N PHE A 4 -24.40 -0.50 12.05
CA PHE A 4 -24.32 0.48 13.13
C PHE A 4 -24.64 1.87 12.60
N THR A 5 -25.57 2.55 13.25
CA THR A 5 -25.93 3.95 12.96
C THR A 5 -25.41 4.91 14.03
N THR A 6 -24.89 4.40 15.15
CA THR A 6 -24.37 5.19 16.28
C THR A 6 -22.90 4.87 16.56
N ILE A 7 -22.16 5.87 17.04
CA ILE A 7 -20.77 5.77 17.46
C ILE A 7 -20.64 4.78 18.62
N ALA A 8 -21.57 4.82 19.57
CA ALA A 8 -21.58 3.92 20.72
C ALA A 8 -21.68 2.44 20.28
N GLY A 9 -22.57 2.13 19.33
CA GLY A 9 -22.73 0.78 18.81
C GLY A 9 -21.47 0.27 18.09
N LEU A 10 -20.87 1.09 17.23
CA LEU A 10 -19.64 0.73 16.52
C LEU A 10 -18.48 0.50 17.50
N ARG A 11 -18.29 1.39 18.48
CA ARG A 11 -17.22 1.26 19.49
C ARG A 11 -17.37 0.02 20.34
N CYS A 12 -18.60 -0.30 20.77
CA CYS A 12 -18.88 -1.53 21.53
C CYS A 12 -18.49 -2.77 20.71
N TYR A 13 -18.90 -2.84 19.45
CA TYR A 13 -18.54 -3.94 18.55
C TYR A 13 -17.03 -4.07 18.38
N LEU A 14 -16.32 -2.99 18.07
CA LEU A 14 -14.88 -3.02 17.90
C LEU A 14 -14.15 -3.38 19.20
N GLY A 15 -14.59 -2.86 20.35
CA GLY A 15 -14.02 -3.19 21.66
C GLY A 15 -14.11 -4.68 21.98
N LEU A 16 -15.21 -5.34 21.61
CA LEU A 16 -15.43 -6.77 21.84
C LEU A 16 -14.70 -7.68 20.84
N HIS A 17 -14.49 -7.24 19.60
CA HIS A 17 -14.05 -8.12 18.52
C HIS A 17 -12.63 -7.87 18.01
N ARG A 18 -12.01 -6.71 18.26
CA ARG A 18 -10.73 -6.34 17.61
C ARG A 18 -9.48 -6.99 18.23
N GLN A 19 -9.55 -7.52 19.44
CA GLN A 19 -8.35 -7.96 20.15
C GLN A 19 -7.63 -9.07 19.37
N GLY A 20 -6.35 -8.84 19.07
CA GLY A 20 -5.51 -9.77 18.30
C GLY A 20 -5.86 -9.91 16.82
N LYS A 21 -6.69 -9.00 16.27
CA LYS A 21 -7.18 -9.06 14.89
C LYS A 21 -6.80 -7.82 14.09
N ASN A 22 -6.51 -8.01 12.81
CA ASN A 22 -6.33 -6.94 11.85
C ASN A 22 -7.69 -6.38 11.42
N VAL A 23 -7.84 -5.06 11.50
CA VAL A 23 -9.07 -4.36 11.09
C VAL A 23 -8.81 -3.60 9.79
N GLY A 24 -9.52 -4.00 8.74
CA GLY A 24 -9.56 -3.31 7.45
C GLY A 24 -10.71 -2.32 7.41
N PHE A 25 -10.47 -1.10 6.93
CA PHE A 25 -11.48 -0.05 6.84
C PHE A 25 -11.59 0.53 5.43
N VAL A 26 -12.82 0.60 4.92
CA VAL A 26 -13.14 1.22 3.62
C VAL A 26 -14.12 2.38 3.84
N PRO A 27 -13.65 3.63 3.88
CA PRO A 27 -14.54 4.78 3.96
C PRO A 27 -15.18 5.09 2.60
N THR A 28 -16.52 5.19 2.56
CA THR A 28 -17.28 5.50 1.35
C THR A 28 -18.40 6.51 1.62
N MET A 29 -18.94 7.09 0.56
CA MET A 29 -20.18 7.88 0.59
C MET A 29 -21.44 7.08 0.20
N GLY A 30 -21.33 5.74 0.03
CA GLY A 30 -22.41 4.92 -0.51
C GLY A 30 -22.52 4.96 -2.03
N ALA A 31 -23.63 4.45 -2.56
CA ALA A 31 -23.85 4.18 -3.99
C ALA A 31 -22.70 3.32 -4.55
N LEU A 32 -22.54 2.15 -3.94
CA LEU A 32 -21.41 1.27 -4.19
C LEU A 32 -21.45 0.70 -5.61
N HIS A 33 -20.26 0.46 -6.16
CA HIS A 33 -20.06 -0.06 -7.51
C HIS A 33 -18.81 -0.94 -7.52
N ALA A 34 -18.50 -1.62 -8.62
CA ALA A 34 -17.39 -2.59 -8.69
C ALA A 34 -16.04 -2.03 -8.20
N GLY A 35 -15.76 -0.74 -8.47
CA GLY A 35 -14.64 -0.02 -7.85
C GLY A 35 -14.59 -0.16 -6.31
N HIS A 36 -15.68 0.17 -5.61
CA HIS A 36 -15.77 -0.01 -4.15
C HIS A 36 -15.65 -1.47 -3.72
N ILE A 37 -16.26 -2.40 -4.47
CA ILE A 37 -16.17 -3.83 -4.17
C ILE A 37 -14.73 -4.32 -4.20
N SER A 38 -13.92 -3.87 -5.17
CA SER A 38 -12.50 -4.22 -5.22
C SER A 38 -11.70 -3.73 -4.01
N LEU A 39 -12.07 -2.58 -3.42
CA LEU A 39 -11.47 -2.09 -2.17
C LEU A 39 -11.85 -3.03 -1.01
N ILE A 40 -13.12 -3.47 -0.95
CA ILE A 40 -13.62 -4.38 0.08
C ILE A 40 -12.97 -5.76 -0.03
N GLU A 41 -12.85 -6.32 -1.24
CA GLU A 41 -12.18 -7.60 -1.48
C GLU A 41 -10.69 -7.51 -1.10
N ARG A 42 -10.03 -6.40 -1.41
CA ARG A 42 -8.65 -6.16 -0.99
C ARG A 42 -8.54 -5.97 0.52
N ALA A 43 -9.53 -5.37 1.18
CA ALA A 43 -9.58 -5.30 2.64
C ALA A 43 -9.77 -6.70 3.25
N ARG A 44 -10.69 -7.51 2.69
CA ARG A 44 -11.00 -8.85 3.17
C ARG A 44 -9.83 -9.81 3.09
N SER A 45 -9.04 -9.73 2.02
CA SER A 45 -7.87 -10.60 1.80
C SER A 45 -6.68 -10.34 2.72
N HIS A 46 -6.65 -9.21 3.45
CA HIS A 46 -5.52 -8.82 4.30
C HIS A 46 -5.90 -8.54 5.76
N ASN A 47 -7.16 -8.72 6.15
CA ASN A 47 -7.64 -8.39 7.50
C ASN A 47 -8.58 -9.46 8.01
N ASP A 48 -8.76 -9.53 9.33
CA ASP A 48 -9.69 -10.45 10.01
C ASP A 48 -11.08 -9.84 10.18
N ILE A 49 -11.16 -8.52 10.29
CA ILE A 49 -12.42 -7.77 10.36
C ILE A 49 -12.42 -6.69 9.28
N VAL A 50 -13.51 -6.58 8.52
CA VAL A 50 -13.71 -5.51 7.53
C VAL A 50 -14.87 -4.62 7.93
N ILE A 51 -14.58 -3.32 8.06
CA ILE A 51 -15.55 -2.27 8.35
C ILE A 51 -15.70 -1.38 7.11
N VAL A 52 -16.93 -1.10 6.70
CA VAL A 52 -17.24 -0.13 5.65
C VAL A 52 -18.03 1.02 6.25
N SER A 53 -17.63 2.27 6.03
CA SER A 53 -18.52 3.40 6.35
C SER A 53 -19.28 3.84 5.11
N ILE A 54 -20.56 4.18 5.28
CA ILE A 54 -21.41 4.79 4.26
C ILE A 54 -21.90 6.11 4.82
N PHE A 55 -21.29 7.22 4.40
CA PHE A 55 -21.62 8.53 4.91
C PHE A 55 -21.41 9.61 3.84
N VAL A 56 -22.49 10.23 3.38
CA VAL A 56 -22.43 11.39 2.48
C VAL A 56 -22.07 12.62 3.31
N ASN A 57 -20.77 12.91 3.40
CA ASN A 57 -20.23 14.00 4.22
C ASN A 57 -20.65 15.38 3.67
N PRO A 58 -21.45 16.20 4.37
CA PRO A 58 -21.81 17.55 3.92
C PRO A 58 -20.61 18.52 3.85
N LEU A 59 -19.58 18.35 4.67
CA LEU A 59 -18.45 19.30 4.76
C LEU A 59 -17.56 19.30 3.51
N GLN A 60 -17.64 18.28 2.67
CA GLN A 60 -16.83 18.17 1.46
C GLN A 60 -17.60 18.55 0.17
N PHE A 61 -18.81 19.11 0.30
CA PHE A 61 -19.57 19.64 -0.83
C PHE A 61 -19.61 21.16 -0.79
N GLY A 62 -19.31 21.79 -1.92
CA GLY A 62 -19.52 23.22 -2.11
C GLY A 62 -21.02 23.59 -2.23
N PRO A 63 -21.40 24.86 -2.08
CA PRO A 63 -22.80 25.30 -2.11
C PRO A 63 -23.55 24.96 -3.41
N THR A 64 -22.82 24.91 -4.54
CA THR A 64 -23.36 24.61 -5.87
C THR A 64 -23.08 23.18 -6.32
N GLU A 65 -22.59 22.31 -5.44
CA GLU A 65 -22.28 20.91 -5.76
C GLU A 65 -23.49 19.99 -5.54
N ASP A 66 -23.32 18.73 -5.92
CA ASP A 66 -24.37 17.72 -6.04
C ASP A 66 -24.83 17.10 -4.70
N PHE A 67 -24.67 17.77 -3.56
CA PHE A 67 -24.98 17.18 -2.24
C PHE A 67 -26.43 16.67 -2.11
N GLN A 68 -27.40 17.46 -2.59
CA GLN A 68 -28.81 17.08 -2.54
C GLN A 68 -29.12 15.94 -3.51
N GLN A 69 -28.46 15.92 -4.68
CA GLN A 69 -28.69 14.96 -5.77
C GLN A 69 -27.81 13.69 -5.66
N TYR A 70 -26.90 13.64 -4.69
CA TYR A 70 -26.00 12.51 -4.51
C TYR A 70 -26.81 11.23 -4.23
N PRO A 71 -26.55 10.11 -4.94
CA PRO A 71 -27.32 8.87 -4.80
C PRO A 71 -27.20 8.31 -3.38
N ARG A 72 -28.34 7.89 -2.81
CA ARG A 72 -28.42 7.27 -1.48
C ARG A 72 -29.24 5.99 -1.57
N SER A 73 -28.57 4.84 -1.57
CA SER A 73 -29.16 3.51 -1.74
C SER A 73 -28.67 2.53 -0.67
N LEU A 74 -28.85 2.88 0.60
CA LEU A 74 -28.26 2.17 1.73
C LEU A 74 -28.56 0.66 1.72
N GLU A 75 -29.79 0.26 1.38
CA GLU A 75 -30.15 -1.17 1.38
C GLU A 75 -29.43 -1.96 0.28
N GLN A 76 -29.29 -1.39 -0.91
CA GLN A 76 -28.49 -2.00 -1.99
C GLN A 76 -27.01 -2.07 -1.61
N ASP A 77 -26.48 -0.99 -1.02
CA ASP A 77 -25.08 -0.94 -0.58
C ASP A 77 -24.80 -2.00 0.51
N ARG A 78 -25.77 -2.25 1.40
CA ARG A 78 -25.67 -3.30 2.43
C ARG A 78 -25.64 -4.69 1.82
N GLN A 79 -26.47 -4.97 0.81
CA GLN A 79 -26.46 -6.27 0.13
C GLN A 79 -25.10 -6.53 -0.54
N LEU A 80 -24.55 -5.52 -1.23
CA LEU A 80 -23.22 -5.60 -1.82
C LEU A 80 -22.12 -5.83 -0.77
N CYS A 81 -22.17 -5.10 0.35
CA CYS A 81 -21.23 -5.31 1.46
C CYS A 81 -21.34 -6.73 2.04
N GLN A 82 -22.55 -7.27 2.19
CA GLN A 82 -22.75 -8.62 2.70
C GLN A 82 -22.16 -9.68 1.77
N GLN A 83 -22.38 -9.54 0.46
CA GLN A 83 -21.84 -10.44 -0.56
C GLN A 83 -20.30 -10.41 -0.59
N ALA A 84 -19.70 -9.24 -0.39
CA ALA A 84 -18.25 -9.05 -0.35
C ALA A 84 -17.59 -9.43 0.99
N GLY A 85 -18.35 -9.96 1.96
CA GLY A 85 -17.82 -10.46 3.23
C GLY A 85 -17.48 -9.37 4.26
N VAL A 86 -18.20 -8.24 4.24
CA VAL A 86 -18.07 -7.17 5.25
C VAL A 86 -18.64 -7.63 6.60
N ASP A 87 -17.90 -7.37 7.68
CA ASP A 87 -18.30 -7.74 9.02
C ASP A 87 -19.28 -6.72 9.62
N ALA A 88 -19.02 -5.42 9.43
CA ALA A 88 -19.94 -4.37 9.83
C ALA A 88 -19.94 -3.14 8.91
N VAL A 89 -21.12 -2.56 8.74
CA VAL A 89 -21.35 -1.28 8.07
C VAL A 89 -21.62 -0.20 9.12
N PHE A 90 -20.94 0.93 9.02
CA PHE A 90 -21.21 2.13 9.81
C PHE A 90 -21.85 3.21 8.95
N ALA A 91 -23.13 3.51 9.21
CA ALA A 91 -23.92 4.48 8.45
C ALA A 91 -24.53 5.52 9.40
N PRO A 92 -23.73 6.45 9.94
CA PRO A 92 -24.21 7.48 10.87
C PRO A 92 -24.99 8.59 10.17
N SER A 93 -25.80 9.31 10.93
CA SER A 93 -26.33 10.61 10.50
C SER A 93 -25.26 11.71 10.63
N ALA A 94 -25.47 12.85 9.98
CA ALA A 94 -24.60 14.02 10.16
C ALA A 94 -24.67 14.57 11.60
N GLU A 95 -25.83 14.46 12.24
CA GLU A 95 -26.03 14.79 13.64
C GLU A 95 -25.19 13.90 14.56
N GLU A 96 -25.24 12.58 14.40
CA GLU A 96 -24.43 11.63 15.18
C GLU A 96 -22.93 11.89 14.98
N LEU A 97 -22.51 12.14 13.74
CA LEU A 97 -21.08 12.28 13.46
C LEU A 97 -20.54 13.66 13.87
N TYR A 98 -21.29 14.74 13.70
CA TYR A 98 -20.82 16.12 13.92
C TYR A 98 -21.36 16.80 15.16
N GLY A 99 -22.32 16.18 15.88
CA GLY A 99 -23.01 16.83 16.98
C GLY A 99 -23.87 18.01 16.50
N LEU A 100 -24.38 17.96 15.26
CA LEU A 100 -25.21 19.02 14.66
C LEU A 100 -26.68 18.98 15.14
N GLY A 101 -26.91 18.53 16.37
CA GLY A 101 -28.20 18.43 17.04
C GLY A 101 -28.33 19.42 18.20
N THR A 102 -29.56 19.79 18.56
CA THR A 102 -29.91 20.88 19.47
C THR A 102 -29.92 20.54 20.96
N GLU A 103 -29.29 19.45 21.41
CA GLU A 103 -29.43 18.99 22.81
C GLU A 103 -28.14 19.07 23.63
N ASP A 104 -28.33 19.51 24.88
CA ASP A 104 -27.33 19.78 25.91
C ASP A 104 -26.30 18.65 26.02
N TRP A 105 -25.02 19.00 25.97
CA TRP A 105 -23.89 18.08 25.93
C TRP A 105 -23.73 17.17 27.16
N GLY A 106 -24.62 17.21 28.16
CA GLY A 106 -24.70 16.22 29.25
C GLY A 106 -23.40 15.94 30.01
N LEU A 107 -22.38 16.80 29.88
CA LEU A 107 -21.02 16.52 30.31
C LEU A 107 -20.82 16.67 31.82
N GLY A 108 -21.84 17.07 32.59
CA GLY A 108 -21.69 17.36 34.03
C GLY A 108 -20.71 18.51 34.32
N ILE A 109 -20.10 19.09 33.30
CA ILE A 109 -19.36 20.35 33.34
C ILE A 109 -20.40 21.40 32.97
N GLY A 110 -20.76 22.27 33.91
CA GLY A 110 -21.73 23.35 33.71
C GLY A 110 -21.26 24.38 32.69
N VAL A 111 -21.24 24.03 31.42
CA VAL A 111 -21.18 25.00 30.32
C VAL A 111 -22.63 25.31 29.98
N ALA A 112 -23.15 26.35 30.62
CA ALA A 112 -24.45 26.92 30.29
C ALA A 112 -24.51 27.16 28.76
N ARG A 113 -25.69 26.96 28.17
CA ARG A 113 -26.01 27.35 26.79
C ARG A 113 -25.50 28.77 26.54
N LEU A 114 -24.32 28.90 25.94
CA LEU A 114 -23.89 30.18 25.41
C LEU A 114 -24.81 30.45 24.23
N PRO A 115 -25.56 31.56 24.21
CA PRO A 115 -26.35 31.93 23.06
C PRO A 115 -25.37 32.25 21.93
N ILE A 116 -25.22 31.33 20.99
CA ILE A 116 -24.43 31.54 19.79
C ILE A 116 -25.36 32.19 18.77
N PRO A 117 -25.07 33.40 18.28
CA PRO A 117 -25.87 34.04 17.25
C PRO A 117 -25.98 33.15 16.01
N ASP A 118 -27.15 33.18 15.35
CA ASP A 118 -27.62 32.35 14.21
C ASP A 118 -26.70 32.26 12.97
N SER A 119 -25.51 32.85 13.00
CA SER A 119 -24.50 32.76 11.93
C SER A 119 -23.31 31.83 12.24
N GLN A 120 -23.23 31.24 13.44
CA GLN A 120 -22.09 30.42 13.89
C GLN A 120 -22.48 28.99 14.35
N SER A 121 -23.49 28.38 13.74
CA SER A 121 -23.96 27.00 14.06
C SER A 121 -23.00 25.85 13.68
N ARG A 122 -21.69 26.11 13.55
CA ARG A 122 -20.66 25.10 13.23
C ARG A 122 -19.52 25.10 14.25
N ILE A 123 -19.80 24.75 15.51
CA ILE A 123 -18.71 24.39 16.43
C ILE A 123 -18.30 22.94 16.19
N SER A 124 -17.62 22.67 15.07
CA SER A 124 -16.96 21.38 14.87
C SER A 124 -15.50 21.60 14.55
N THR A 125 -14.62 20.93 15.29
CA THR A 125 -13.18 20.93 14.99
C THR A 125 -12.94 20.45 13.57
N THR A 126 -12.22 21.25 12.78
CA THR A 126 -11.85 20.90 11.42
C THR A 126 -10.38 20.57 11.31
N VAL A 127 -10.04 19.68 10.37
CA VAL A 127 -8.67 19.32 10.04
C VAL A 127 -8.32 19.94 8.69
N VAL A 128 -7.27 20.76 8.68
CA VAL A 128 -6.82 21.50 7.50
C VAL A 128 -5.53 20.87 6.97
N PRO A 129 -5.52 20.26 5.77
CA PRO A 129 -4.30 19.77 5.15
C PRO A 129 -3.33 20.90 4.75
N PRO A 130 -2.06 20.59 4.47
CA PRO A 130 -1.11 21.57 3.96
C PRO A 130 -1.63 22.32 2.72
N GLU A 131 -1.46 23.64 2.70
CA GLU A 131 -2.02 24.51 1.65
C GLU A 131 -1.55 24.11 0.25
N ASN A 132 -0.27 23.77 0.08
CA ASN A 132 0.30 23.33 -1.19
C ASN A 132 -0.36 22.07 -1.77
N MET A 133 -1.03 21.27 -0.94
CA MET A 133 -1.75 20.07 -1.37
C MET A 133 -3.22 20.36 -1.72
N THR A 134 -3.78 21.47 -1.25
CA THR A 134 -5.20 21.83 -1.44
C THR A 134 -5.39 23.00 -2.42
N SER A 135 -4.34 23.74 -2.76
CA SER A 135 -4.38 24.85 -3.73
C SER A 135 -4.16 24.44 -5.19
N VAL A 136 -3.92 23.14 -5.45
CA VAL A 136 -3.69 22.55 -6.78
C VAL A 136 -4.79 21.56 -7.17
N LEU A 137 -4.81 21.09 -8.42
CA LEU A 137 -5.70 20.04 -8.89
C LEU A 137 -7.19 20.30 -8.52
N CYS A 138 -7.92 19.30 -8.02
CA CYS A 138 -9.32 19.43 -7.61
C CYS A 138 -9.50 20.46 -6.49
N GLY A 139 -8.50 20.67 -5.65
CA GLY A 139 -8.61 21.56 -4.49
C GLY A 139 -8.78 23.02 -4.90
N ARG A 140 -8.09 23.43 -5.98
CA ARG A 140 -8.24 24.75 -6.61
C ARG A 140 -9.67 25.04 -7.06
N PHE A 141 -10.36 24.04 -7.60
CA PHE A 141 -11.72 24.19 -8.14
C PHE A 141 -12.81 23.86 -7.13
N ARG A 142 -12.44 23.31 -5.97
CA ARG A 142 -13.38 22.90 -4.91
C ARG A 142 -12.88 23.41 -3.55
N PRO A 143 -12.91 24.74 -3.30
CA PRO A 143 -12.44 25.32 -2.04
C PRO A 143 -13.12 24.67 -0.84
N GLY A 144 -12.34 24.33 0.18
CA GLY A 144 -12.84 23.65 1.40
C GLY A 144 -13.12 22.15 1.26
N HIS A 145 -13.15 21.59 0.03
CA HIS A 145 -13.44 20.17 -0.19
C HIS A 145 -12.52 19.25 0.63
N PHE A 146 -11.20 19.45 0.54
CA PHE A 146 -10.23 18.61 1.22
C PHE A 146 -10.13 18.86 2.72
N GLN A 147 -10.52 20.04 3.21
CA GLN A 147 -10.72 20.26 4.64
C GLN A 147 -11.88 19.39 5.15
N GLY A 148 -12.99 19.35 4.39
CA GLY A 148 -14.13 18.46 4.68
C GLY A 148 -13.74 16.99 4.67
N VAL A 149 -12.98 16.54 3.66
CA VAL A 149 -12.47 15.17 3.55
C VAL A 149 -11.52 14.83 4.70
N ALA A 150 -10.52 15.66 4.98
CA ALA A 150 -9.56 15.42 6.06
C ALA A 150 -10.25 15.38 7.43
N THR A 151 -11.24 16.24 7.65
CA THR A 151 -12.03 16.26 8.88
C THR A 151 -12.82 14.96 9.07
N VAL A 152 -13.59 14.53 8.06
CA VAL A 152 -14.40 13.31 8.20
C VAL A 152 -13.53 12.06 8.31
N VAL A 153 -12.46 11.96 7.51
CA VAL A 153 -11.57 10.80 7.56
C VAL A 153 -10.84 10.74 8.89
N THR A 154 -10.41 11.87 9.45
CA THR A 154 -9.83 11.92 10.81
C THR A 154 -10.79 11.36 11.85
N LYS A 155 -12.07 11.79 11.82
CA LYS A 155 -13.08 11.27 12.76
C LYS A 155 -13.28 9.77 12.58
N LEU A 156 -13.45 9.31 11.34
CA LEU A 156 -13.66 7.88 11.05
C LEU A 156 -12.46 7.01 11.46
N LEU A 157 -11.23 7.44 11.18
CA LEU A 157 -10.03 6.71 11.59
C LEU A 157 -9.88 6.66 13.12
N ASN A 158 -10.21 7.73 13.83
CA ASN A 158 -10.23 7.72 15.30
C ASN A 158 -11.32 6.81 15.89
N LEU A 159 -12.46 6.68 15.21
CA LEU A 159 -13.57 5.82 15.63
C LEU A 159 -13.29 4.34 15.36
N VAL A 160 -12.79 4.02 14.17
CA VAL A 160 -12.57 2.64 13.72
C VAL A 160 -11.24 2.09 14.21
N GLN A 161 -10.21 2.94 14.32
CA GLN A 161 -8.83 2.57 14.65
C GLN A 161 -8.31 1.37 13.83
N PRO A 162 -8.36 1.44 12.48
CA PRO A 162 -8.02 0.30 11.64
C PRO A 162 -6.52 0.04 11.57
N THR A 163 -6.13 -1.22 11.34
CA THR A 163 -4.75 -1.56 10.94
C THR A 163 -4.47 -1.08 9.52
N ASN A 164 -5.42 -1.30 8.61
CA ASN A 164 -5.32 -0.95 7.19
C ASN A 164 -6.56 -0.15 6.76
N ALA A 165 -6.35 0.99 6.07
CA ALA A 165 -7.45 1.75 5.46
C ALA A 165 -7.26 1.83 3.94
N TYR A 166 -8.32 1.57 3.19
CA TYR A 166 -8.28 1.37 1.75
C TYR A 166 -8.96 2.51 1.00
N PHE A 167 -8.24 3.09 0.04
CA PHE A 167 -8.70 4.23 -0.76
C PHE A 167 -8.38 4.00 -2.23
N GLY A 168 -9.26 4.44 -3.13
CA GLY A 168 -9.07 4.30 -4.57
C GLY A 168 -8.01 5.29 -5.10
N GLU A 169 -7.16 4.82 -6.00
CA GLU A 169 -6.17 5.66 -6.70
C GLU A 169 -6.81 6.63 -7.71
N LYS A 170 -8.10 6.45 -8.03
CA LYS A 170 -8.87 7.37 -8.88
C LYS A 170 -8.88 8.78 -8.30
N ASP A 171 -9.06 8.90 -6.99
CA ASP A 171 -9.03 10.16 -6.24
C ASP A 171 -7.59 10.42 -5.73
N ALA A 172 -6.62 10.48 -6.64
CA ALA A 172 -5.19 10.50 -6.30
C ALA A 172 -4.80 11.65 -5.34
N GLN A 173 -5.37 12.85 -5.52
CA GLN A 173 -5.15 13.98 -4.61
C GLN A 173 -5.66 13.69 -3.19
N GLN A 174 -6.84 13.07 -3.06
CA GLN A 174 -7.36 12.62 -1.77
C GLN A 174 -6.42 11.61 -1.13
N LEU A 175 -5.98 10.59 -1.88
CA LEU A 175 -5.07 9.57 -1.38
C LEU A 175 -3.75 10.17 -0.88
N ALA A 176 -3.16 11.11 -1.62
CA ALA A 176 -1.94 11.81 -1.21
C ALA A 176 -2.16 12.62 0.08
N ILE A 177 -3.26 13.37 0.18
CA ILE A 177 -3.63 14.15 1.37
C ILE A 177 -3.84 13.24 2.58
N ILE A 178 -4.55 12.12 2.44
CA ILE A 178 -4.78 11.18 3.54
C ILE A 178 -3.46 10.51 3.97
N ARG A 179 -2.58 10.13 3.04
CA ARG A 179 -1.24 9.64 3.38
C ARG A 179 -0.44 10.67 4.17
N ARG A 180 -0.48 11.94 3.76
CA ARG A 180 0.18 13.04 4.46
C ARG A 180 -0.39 13.23 5.86
N LEU A 181 -1.73 13.22 5.99
CA LEU A 181 -2.45 13.34 7.26
C LEU A 181 -2.06 12.23 8.25
N VAL A 182 -2.06 10.97 7.81
CA VAL A 182 -1.65 9.83 8.65
C VAL A 182 -0.20 9.99 9.12
N ALA A 183 0.70 10.41 8.22
CA ALA A 183 2.10 10.62 8.55
C ALA A 183 2.30 11.77 9.55
N ASP A 184 1.70 12.94 9.29
CA ASP A 184 1.84 14.13 10.13
C ASP A 184 1.22 13.94 11.54
N LEU A 185 0.15 13.14 11.64
CA LEU A 185 -0.50 12.80 12.92
C LEU A 185 0.10 11.57 13.61
N ASN A 186 1.18 10.99 13.06
CA ASN A 186 1.87 9.82 13.61
C ASN A 186 0.94 8.62 13.86
N TRP A 187 -0.07 8.43 13.01
CA TRP A 187 -1.00 7.31 13.17
C TRP A 187 -0.39 6.00 12.69
N SER A 188 -0.57 4.95 13.49
CA SER A 188 -0.18 3.57 13.18
C SER A 188 -1.18 2.89 12.24
N ILE A 189 -1.54 3.56 11.14
CA ILE A 189 -2.54 3.09 10.17
C ILE A 189 -1.87 2.98 8.80
N LYS A 190 -1.96 1.81 8.17
CA LYS A 190 -1.45 1.63 6.80
C LYS A 190 -2.49 2.08 5.77
N ILE A 191 -2.16 3.12 5.00
CA ILE A 191 -3.00 3.59 3.90
C ILE A 191 -2.70 2.82 2.62
N VAL A 192 -3.64 1.98 2.18
CA VAL A 192 -3.53 1.14 0.98
C VAL A 192 -4.24 1.81 -0.19
N GLY A 193 -3.46 2.13 -1.23
CA GLY A 193 -4.00 2.59 -2.52
C GLY A 193 -4.49 1.40 -3.35
N CYS A 194 -5.72 1.49 -3.84
CA CYS A 194 -6.34 0.48 -4.69
C CYS A 194 -6.39 0.96 -6.16
N PRO A 195 -5.92 0.15 -7.12
CA PRO A 195 -5.93 0.50 -8.54
C PRO A 195 -7.30 0.96 -9.04
N ILE A 196 -7.27 1.83 -10.05
CA ILE A 196 -8.48 2.31 -10.72
C ILE A 196 -9.12 1.16 -11.49
N LEU A 197 -10.31 0.74 -11.09
CA LEU A 197 -11.14 -0.12 -11.93
C LEU A 197 -11.82 0.69 -13.03
N ARG A 198 -11.87 0.10 -14.22
CA ARG A 198 -12.33 0.73 -15.45
C ARG A 198 -13.39 -0.13 -16.13
N GLU A 199 -14.29 0.52 -16.86
CA GLU A 199 -15.16 -0.13 -17.83
C GLU A 199 -14.32 -0.68 -19.00
N ALA A 200 -14.91 -1.52 -19.86
CA ALA A 200 -14.23 -2.05 -21.04
C ALA A 200 -13.74 -0.94 -22.00
N SER A 201 -14.43 0.20 -22.01
CA SER A 201 -14.03 1.41 -22.75
C SER A 201 -12.79 2.12 -22.17
N GLY A 202 -12.34 1.74 -20.98
CA GLY A 202 -11.28 2.41 -20.22
C GLY A 202 -11.76 3.54 -19.31
N LEU A 203 -13.05 3.90 -19.35
CA LEU A 203 -13.63 4.90 -18.45
C LEU A 203 -13.49 4.44 -17.00
N ALA A 204 -12.93 5.29 -16.14
CA ALA A 204 -12.81 5.01 -14.71
C ALA A 204 -14.20 4.88 -14.07
N LEU A 205 -14.42 3.82 -13.29
CA LEU A 205 -15.68 3.61 -12.60
C LEU A 205 -15.92 4.69 -11.54
N SER A 206 -17.13 5.26 -11.55
CA SER A 206 -17.57 6.26 -10.58
C SER A 206 -19.07 6.20 -10.39
N SER A 207 -19.56 6.47 -9.17
CA SER A 207 -21.00 6.66 -8.90
C SER A 207 -21.63 7.70 -9.82
N ARG A 208 -20.90 8.77 -10.13
CA ARG A 208 -21.30 9.84 -11.05
C ARG A 208 -21.43 9.42 -12.53
N ASN A 209 -20.93 8.25 -12.95
CA ASN A 209 -21.11 7.77 -14.33
C ASN A 209 -22.58 7.49 -14.66
N GLN A 210 -23.46 7.36 -13.65
CA GLN A 210 -24.91 7.19 -13.84
C GLN A 210 -25.59 8.42 -14.46
N TYR A 211 -24.94 9.59 -14.39
CA TYR A 211 -25.47 10.84 -14.96
C TYR A 211 -25.16 10.98 -16.46
N LEU A 212 -24.27 10.14 -17.00
CA LEU A 212 -23.87 10.17 -18.40
C LEU A 212 -24.84 9.36 -19.27
N THR A 213 -25.18 9.90 -20.44
CA THR A 213 -25.81 9.11 -21.51
C THR A 213 -24.83 8.05 -22.07
N LEU A 214 -25.32 7.08 -22.84
CA LEU A 214 -24.46 6.08 -23.48
C LEU A 214 -23.42 6.73 -24.40
N GLU A 215 -23.83 7.70 -25.20
CA GLU A 215 -22.93 8.51 -26.05
C GLU A 215 -21.87 9.25 -25.23
N GLN A 216 -22.28 9.88 -24.12
CA GLN A 216 -21.34 10.57 -23.23
C GLN A 216 -20.35 9.60 -22.57
N LYS A 217 -20.74 8.36 -22.27
CA LYS A 217 -19.81 7.35 -21.74
C LYS A 217 -18.74 6.97 -22.77
N GLU A 218 -19.13 6.82 -24.04
CA GLU A 218 -18.18 6.56 -25.12
C GLU A 218 -17.22 7.74 -25.30
N GLN A 219 -17.74 8.97 -25.32
CA GLN A 219 -16.96 10.19 -25.37
C GLN A 219 -15.98 10.31 -24.19
N ALA A 220 -16.43 9.99 -22.97
CA ALA A 220 -15.61 10.08 -21.75
C ALA A 220 -14.39 9.15 -21.76
N SER A 221 -14.36 8.11 -22.59
CA SER A 221 -13.18 7.24 -22.76
C SER A 221 -11.92 7.99 -23.22
N VAL A 222 -12.09 9.17 -23.84
CA VAL A 222 -10.97 10.02 -24.29
C VAL A 222 -10.05 10.46 -23.15
N LEU A 223 -10.57 10.60 -21.92
CA LEU A 223 -9.75 10.93 -20.74
C LEU A 223 -8.70 9.85 -20.50
N TYR A 224 -9.09 8.58 -20.52
CA TYR A 224 -8.15 7.49 -20.33
C TYR A 224 -7.20 7.35 -21.52
N ARG A 225 -7.74 7.44 -22.74
CA ARG A 225 -6.96 7.36 -23.99
C ARG A 225 -5.84 8.40 -24.03
N SER A 226 -6.15 9.64 -23.67
CA SER A 226 -5.19 10.76 -23.62
C SER A 226 -4.09 10.55 -22.58
N LEU A 227 -4.44 10.09 -21.37
CA LEU A 227 -3.46 9.73 -20.34
C LEU A 227 -2.55 8.58 -20.78
N GLN A 228 -3.08 7.56 -21.46
CA GLN A 228 -2.26 6.48 -22.00
C GLN A 228 -1.32 6.96 -23.11
N LYS A 229 -1.74 7.89 -23.97
CA LYS A 229 -0.84 8.50 -24.97
C LYS A 229 0.30 9.26 -24.31
N ALA A 230 0.01 10.10 -23.31
CA ALA A 230 1.05 10.79 -22.56
C ALA A 230 1.98 9.81 -21.81
N LYS A 231 1.44 8.71 -21.26
CA LYS A 231 2.26 7.64 -20.67
C LYS A 231 3.20 7.00 -21.69
N LYS A 232 2.77 6.77 -22.93
CA LYS A 232 3.63 6.24 -24.00
C LYS A 232 4.74 7.22 -24.38
N VAL A 233 4.42 8.52 -24.51
CA VAL A 233 5.40 9.58 -24.74
C VAL A 233 6.43 9.64 -23.61
N PHE A 234 5.97 9.51 -22.37
CA PHE A 234 6.86 9.36 -21.23
C PHE A 234 7.74 8.10 -21.35
N GLN A 235 7.18 6.95 -21.71
CA GLN A 235 7.95 5.71 -21.87
C GLN A 235 8.97 5.77 -23.03
N SER A 236 8.76 6.62 -24.05
CA SER A 236 9.72 6.83 -25.14
C SER A 236 10.90 7.73 -24.79
N GLY A 237 10.90 8.36 -23.60
CA GLY A 237 12.03 9.14 -23.09
C GLY A 237 11.71 10.60 -22.77
N ASP A 238 10.57 11.12 -23.22
CA ASP A 238 10.18 12.49 -22.90
C ASP A 238 9.82 12.63 -21.42
N ARG A 239 10.33 13.67 -20.78
CA ARG A 239 10.09 13.97 -19.36
C ARG A 239 9.44 15.33 -19.14
N ASP A 240 9.32 16.13 -20.20
CA ASP A 240 8.93 17.52 -20.13
C ASP A 240 7.42 17.70 -19.88
N ARG A 241 7.06 18.54 -18.91
CA ARG A 241 5.68 18.83 -18.56
C ARG A 241 4.87 19.34 -19.75
N ALA A 242 5.42 20.26 -20.54
CA ALA A 242 4.68 20.90 -21.63
C ALA A 242 4.29 19.87 -22.69
N ILE A 243 5.23 18.99 -23.06
CA ILE A 243 5.01 17.91 -24.04
C ILE A 243 3.94 16.94 -23.56
N LEU A 244 4.03 16.50 -22.29
CA LEU A 244 3.09 15.53 -21.72
C LEU A 244 1.67 16.12 -21.62
N ILE A 245 1.54 17.38 -21.22
CA ILE A 245 0.24 18.07 -21.14
C ILE A 245 -0.34 18.31 -22.53
N ASP A 246 0.46 18.79 -23.48
CA ASP A 246 0.04 19.04 -24.86
C ASP A 246 -0.46 17.74 -25.52
N THR A 247 0.23 16.62 -25.30
CA THR A 247 -0.21 15.29 -25.75
C THR A 247 -1.62 14.95 -25.24
N VAL A 248 -1.92 15.25 -23.97
CA VAL A 248 -3.26 15.04 -23.41
C VAL A 248 -4.28 15.99 -24.04
N GLN A 249 -3.94 17.27 -24.18
CA GLN A 249 -4.82 18.30 -24.73
C GLN A 249 -5.23 18.00 -26.17
N GLN A 250 -4.26 17.65 -27.03
CA GLN A 250 -4.51 17.29 -28.43
C GLN A 250 -5.45 16.11 -28.55
N GLU A 251 -5.30 15.10 -27.68
CA GLU A 251 -6.13 13.92 -27.74
C GLU A 251 -7.57 14.18 -27.31
N ILE A 252 -7.77 15.07 -26.34
CA ILE A 252 -9.09 15.46 -25.85
C ILE A 252 -9.81 16.36 -26.86
N ALA A 253 -9.07 17.20 -27.59
CA ALA A 253 -9.63 18.07 -28.62
C ALA A 253 -10.38 17.32 -29.74
N ILE A 254 -10.17 16.00 -29.86
CA ILE A 254 -10.93 15.12 -30.76
C ILE A 254 -12.42 15.01 -30.35
N VAL A 255 -12.74 15.26 -29.08
CA VAL A 255 -14.10 15.21 -28.52
C VAL A 255 -14.45 16.58 -27.94
N PRO A 256 -14.98 17.51 -28.76
CA PRO A 256 -15.18 18.92 -28.37
C PRO A 256 -16.21 19.11 -27.24
N GLU A 257 -17.05 18.12 -26.97
CA GLU A 257 -18.01 18.11 -25.86
C GLU A 257 -17.34 18.03 -24.49
N VAL A 258 -16.09 17.54 -24.42
CA VAL A 258 -15.32 17.41 -23.19
C VAL A 258 -14.63 18.75 -22.86
N GLN A 259 -15.10 19.40 -21.81
CA GLN A 259 -14.55 20.67 -21.34
C GLN A 259 -13.51 20.44 -20.25
N ILE A 260 -12.23 20.66 -20.57
CA ILE A 260 -11.13 20.49 -19.62
C ILE A 260 -11.24 21.55 -18.51
N GLU A 261 -11.20 21.10 -17.25
CA GLU A 261 -11.08 21.98 -16.08
C GLU A 261 -9.60 22.17 -15.72
N TYR A 262 -8.84 21.07 -15.70
CA TYR A 262 -7.38 21.12 -15.62
C TYR A 262 -6.73 19.86 -16.21
N ILE A 263 -5.49 20.03 -16.68
CA ILE A 263 -4.51 18.95 -16.86
C ILE A 263 -3.24 19.41 -16.15
N GLU A 264 -2.80 18.64 -15.17
CA GLU A 264 -1.67 19.03 -14.32
C GLU A 264 -0.74 17.85 -14.09
N LEU A 265 0.55 18.15 -14.09
CA LEU A 265 1.63 17.25 -13.74
C LEU A 265 2.23 17.67 -12.41
N VAL A 266 2.11 16.79 -11.41
CA VAL A 266 2.55 17.06 -10.04
C VAL A 266 3.35 15.89 -9.46
N HIS A 267 4.09 16.13 -8.39
CA HIS A 267 4.75 15.09 -7.63
C HIS A 267 3.70 14.26 -6.87
N PRO A 268 3.71 12.92 -6.94
CA PRO A 268 2.62 12.08 -6.42
C PRO A 268 2.41 12.14 -4.90
N THR A 269 3.43 12.56 -4.13
CA THR A 269 3.36 12.62 -2.66
C THR A 269 3.12 14.03 -2.14
N THR A 270 3.84 15.01 -2.69
CA THR A 270 3.81 16.41 -2.21
C THR A 270 2.80 17.25 -2.97
N LEU A 271 2.32 16.76 -4.13
CA LEU A 271 1.43 17.45 -5.07
C LEU A 271 1.99 18.77 -5.59
N MET A 272 3.28 19.03 -5.37
CA MET A 272 3.97 20.17 -5.96
C MET A 272 4.06 19.97 -7.47
N ARG A 273 3.82 21.03 -8.22
CA ARG A 273 3.96 21.05 -9.67
C ARG A 273 5.36 20.64 -10.10
N LEU A 274 5.45 19.83 -11.15
CA LEU A 274 6.71 19.38 -11.75
C LEU A 274 6.89 19.99 -13.13
N GLU A 275 8.04 20.59 -13.44
CA GLU A 275 8.35 20.98 -14.83
C GLU A 275 8.91 19.79 -15.64
N LYS A 276 9.53 18.82 -14.97
CA LYS A 276 9.96 17.55 -15.55
C LYS A 276 9.71 16.39 -14.60
N VAL A 277 9.50 15.20 -15.13
CA VAL A 277 9.46 13.96 -14.35
C VAL A 277 10.87 13.40 -14.25
N GLU A 278 11.52 13.53 -13.09
CA GLU A 278 12.83 12.90 -12.84
C GLU A 278 12.65 11.42 -12.49
N GLU A 279 11.97 11.14 -11.38
CA GLU A 279 11.76 9.77 -10.87
C GLU A 279 10.28 9.36 -10.92
N ALA A 280 9.40 10.25 -10.45
CA ALA A 280 7.96 9.98 -10.39
C ALA A 280 7.13 11.25 -10.56
N GLY A 281 6.05 11.13 -11.33
CA GLY A 281 5.05 12.16 -11.57
C GLY A 281 3.64 11.57 -11.56
N LEU A 282 2.67 12.42 -11.28
CA LEU A 282 1.24 12.14 -11.38
C LEU A 282 0.67 13.10 -12.42
N LEU A 283 0.25 12.56 -13.56
CA LEU A 283 -0.47 13.32 -14.57
C LEU A 283 -1.97 13.12 -14.33
N ALA A 284 -2.65 14.20 -13.95
CA ALA A 284 -4.04 14.17 -13.55
C ALA A 284 -4.88 15.12 -14.39
N ILE A 285 -6.13 14.72 -14.63
CA ILE A 285 -7.11 15.49 -15.39
C ILE A 285 -8.43 15.58 -14.65
N ALA A 286 -9.07 16.74 -14.73
CA ALA A 286 -10.50 16.88 -14.53
C ALA A 286 -11.14 17.55 -15.75
N ALA A 287 -12.31 17.06 -16.15
CA ALA A 287 -13.08 17.61 -17.25
C ALA A 287 -14.59 17.49 -16.97
N ARG A 288 -15.39 18.34 -17.62
CA ARG A 288 -16.84 18.27 -17.63
C ARG A 288 -17.34 17.69 -18.95
N LEU A 289 -18.34 16.82 -18.85
CA LEU A 289 -19.10 16.32 -19.99
C LEU A 289 -20.59 16.38 -19.62
N GLY A 290 -21.33 17.26 -20.31
CA GLY A 290 -22.66 17.66 -19.86
C GLY A 290 -22.62 18.26 -18.45
N SER A 291 -23.48 17.78 -17.55
CA SER A 291 -23.49 18.18 -16.13
C SER A 291 -22.47 17.45 -15.26
N THR A 292 -21.79 16.44 -15.80
CA THR A 292 -20.96 15.52 -15.00
C THR A 292 -19.50 15.98 -15.00
N ARG A 293 -18.94 16.18 -13.79
CA ARG A 293 -17.49 16.39 -13.61
C ARG A 293 -16.78 15.05 -13.44
N LEU A 294 -15.90 14.72 -14.37
CA LEU A 294 -15.09 13.51 -14.40
C LEU A 294 -13.66 13.82 -13.98
N ILE A 295 -13.00 12.84 -13.37
CA ILE A 295 -11.57 12.89 -13.04
C ILE A 295 -10.91 11.58 -13.45
N ASP A 296 -9.66 11.67 -13.87
CA ASP A 296 -8.80 10.52 -14.09
C ASP A 296 -7.34 10.91 -13.86
N ASN A 297 -6.46 9.92 -13.70
CA ASN A 297 -5.04 10.15 -13.52
C ASN A 297 -4.19 8.94 -13.94
N VAL A 298 -2.91 9.19 -14.17
CA VAL A 298 -1.91 8.16 -14.40
C VAL A 298 -0.60 8.50 -13.69
N ALA A 299 -0.02 7.50 -13.02
CA ALA A 299 1.32 7.61 -12.49
C ALA A 299 2.35 7.41 -13.61
N LEU A 300 3.31 8.34 -13.70
CA LEU A 300 4.48 8.28 -14.56
C LEU A 300 5.67 7.98 -13.66
N ARG A 301 6.30 6.82 -13.80
CA ARG A 301 7.44 6.42 -12.98
C ARG A 301 8.59 5.99 -13.88
N ASP A 302 9.76 6.56 -13.64
CA ASP A 302 11.02 6.13 -14.24
C ASP A 302 11.83 5.40 -13.17
N ARG A 303 11.37 4.18 -12.83
CA ARG A 303 12.13 3.29 -11.96
C ARG A 303 12.51 2.05 -12.76
N GLN A 304 13.70 1.54 -12.47
CA GLN A 304 14.07 0.23 -12.98
C GLN A 304 13.22 -0.86 -12.32
N PRO A 305 12.98 -2.01 -12.97
CA PRO A 305 12.11 -3.04 -12.42
C PRO A 305 12.63 -3.62 -11.10
N ILE A 306 11.70 -4.04 -10.25
CA ILE A 306 11.95 -4.78 -9.01
C ILE A 306 11.53 -6.23 -9.21
N VAL A 307 12.42 -7.16 -8.86
CA VAL A 307 12.12 -8.59 -8.77
C VAL A 307 12.03 -8.98 -7.30
N ALA A 308 10.83 -9.32 -6.85
CA ALA A 308 10.58 -9.82 -5.50
C ALA A 308 10.58 -11.35 -5.51
N ILE A 309 11.44 -11.97 -4.70
CA ILE A 309 11.54 -13.44 -4.57
C ILE A 309 11.23 -13.85 -3.13
N ASP A 310 10.05 -14.41 -2.93
CA ASP A 310 9.60 -14.96 -1.66
C ASP A 310 9.68 -16.48 -1.64
N GLY A 311 9.54 -17.06 -0.45
CA GLY A 311 9.45 -18.51 -0.28
C GLY A 311 9.99 -19.01 1.07
N PRO A 312 9.76 -20.30 1.39
CA PRO A 312 10.17 -20.86 2.67
C PRO A 312 11.69 -20.99 2.80
N ALA A 313 12.17 -21.23 4.03
CA ALA A 313 13.57 -21.49 4.29
C ALA A 313 14.04 -22.74 3.53
N GLY A 314 15.27 -22.74 3.01
CA GLY A 314 15.83 -23.87 2.25
C GLY A 314 15.40 -23.96 0.77
N ALA A 315 14.49 -23.10 0.28
CA ALA A 315 14.05 -23.11 -1.12
C ALA A 315 15.12 -22.61 -2.13
N GLY A 316 16.33 -22.25 -1.70
CA GLY A 316 17.40 -21.76 -2.58
C GLY A 316 17.32 -20.27 -2.96
N LYS A 317 16.39 -19.51 -2.36
CA LYS A 317 16.11 -18.10 -2.67
C LYS A 317 17.34 -17.22 -2.78
N SER A 318 18.19 -17.16 -1.75
CA SER A 318 19.34 -16.26 -1.74
C SER A 318 20.36 -16.59 -2.83
N THR A 319 20.50 -17.86 -3.21
CA THR A 319 21.40 -18.25 -4.30
C THR A 319 20.80 -17.93 -5.66
N VAL A 320 19.51 -18.24 -5.88
CA VAL A 320 18.79 -17.90 -7.11
C VAL A 320 18.71 -16.38 -7.30
N ALA A 321 18.33 -15.63 -6.28
CA ALA A 321 18.21 -14.17 -6.33
C ALA A 321 19.52 -13.49 -6.72
N ARG A 322 20.66 -13.96 -6.20
CA ARG A 322 21.99 -13.48 -6.59
C ARG A 322 22.30 -13.73 -8.06
N GLN A 323 22.01 -14.93 -8.55
CA GLN A 323 22.26 -15.27 -9.96
C GLN A 323 21.34 -14.48 -10.89
N VAL A 324 20.07 -14.29 -10.52
CA VAL A 324 19.11 -13.46 -11.25
C VAL A 324 19.59 -12.01 -11.29
N ALA A 325 19.97 -11.44 -10.15
CA ALA A 325 20.51 -10.08 -10.05
C ALA A 325 21.72 -9.89 -10.98
N LYS A 326 22.68 -10.81 -10.92
CA LYS A 326 23.87 -10.80 -11.79
C LYS A 326 23.50 -10.91 -13.27
N SER A 327 22.57 -11.81 -13.63
CA SER A 327 22.17 -12.05 -15.02
C SER A 327 21.43 -10.86 -15.62
N LEU A 328 20.66 -10.13 -14.81
CA LEU A 328 19.88 -8.98 -15.23
C LEU A 328 20.61 -7.64 -15.06
N GLY A 329 21.81 -7.62 -14.45
CA GLY A 329 22.52 -6.38 -14.11
C GLY A 329 21.80 -5.54 -13.04
N LEU A 330 21.03 -6.18 -12.16
CA LEU A 330 20.28 -5.55 -11.07
C LEU A 330 21.03 -5.68 -9.75
N LEU A 331 20.77 -4.78 -8.80
CA LEU A 331 21.33 -4.84 -7.46
C LEU A 331 20.67 -5.96 -6.65
N TYR A 332 21.46 -6.82 -6.01
CA TYR A 332 20.95 -7.82 -5.08
C TYR A 332 20.71 -7.21 -3.70
N LEU A 333 19.46 -7.24 -3.23
CA LEU A 333 19.07 -6.78 -1.89
C LEU A 333 18.89 -7.99 -0.94
N ASP A 334 19.92 -8.27 -0.15
CA ASP A 334 19.88 -9.27 0.94
C ASP A 334 19.12 -8.70 2.14
N THR A 335 17.80 -8.84 2.16
CA THR A 335 16.99 -8.36 3.29
C THR A 335 17.31 -9.12 4.58
N GLY A 336 17.70 -10.39 4.47
CA GLY A 336 18.12 -11.21 5.61
C GLY A 336 19.35 -10.64 6.32
N ALA A 337 20.31 -10.07 5.57
CA ALA A 337 21.47 -9.39 6.12
C ALA A 337 21.08 -8.15 6.93
N MET A 338 20.04 -7.42 6.53
CA MET A 338 19.55 -6.26 7.28
C MET A 338 19.00 -6.68 8.65
N TYR A 339 18.20 -7.74 8.71
CA TYR A 339 17.72 -8.28 10.00
C TYR A 339 18.87 -8.79 10.87
N ARG A 340 19.88 -9.45 10.29
CA ARG A 340 21.06 -9.92 11.03
C ARG A 340 21.93 -8.75 11.53
N ALA A 341 22.07 -7.68 10.76
CA ALA A 341 22.78 -6.47 11.18
C ALA A 341 22.12 -5.80 12.39
N LEU A 342 20.80 -5.65 12.37
CA LEU A 342 20.07 -5.14 13.52
C LEU A 342 20.17 -6.09 14.73
N THR A 343 20.06 -7.41 14.50
CA THR A 343 20.24 -8.42 15.56
C THR A 343 21.62 -8.30 16.21
N TRP A 344 22.68 -8.16 15.39
CA TRP A 344 24.03 -7.93 15.90
C TRP A 344 24.10 -6.66 16.75
N LEU A 345 23.51 -5.55 16.30
CA LEU A 345 23.51 -4.29 17.05
C LEU A 345 22.77 -4.40 18.39
N VAL A 346 21.67 -5.16 18.46
CA VAL A 346 20.93 -5.44 19.70
C VAL A 346 21.82 -6.18 20.70
N LEU A 347 22.49 -7.25 20.24
CA LEU A 347 23.39 -8.05 21.07
C LEU A 347 24.59 -7.23 21.56
N GLU A 348 25.23 -6.49 20.66
CA GLU A 348 26.37 -5.61 20.96
C GLU A 348 25.99 -4.52 21.97
N SER A 349 24.74 -4.04 21.94
CA SER A 349 24.24 -3.03 22.87
C SER A 349 23.83 -3.60 24.23
N GLY A 350 23.92 -4.92 24.43
CA GLY A 350 23.49 -5.59 25.66
C GLY A 350 21.98 -5.54 25.91
N ILE A 351 21.18 -5.22 24.89
CA ILE A 351 19.72 -5.16 24.99
C ILE A 351 19.19 -6.59 24.96
N ARG A 352 18.31 -6.91 25.91
CA ARG A 352 17.63 -8.21 25.91
C ARG A 352 16.75 -8.34 24.68
N VAL A 353 16.80 -9.51 24.04
CA VAL A 353 16.03 -9.79 22.82
C VAL A 353 14.52 -9.68 23.04
N ASP A 354 14.03 -9.92 24.26
CA ASP A 354 12.61 -9.82 24.62
C ASP A 354 12.18 -8.43 25.11
N ASP A 355 13.11 -7.47 25.24
CA ASP A 355 12.79 -6.06 25.49
C ASP A 355 12.43 -5.36 24.17
N GLU A 356 11.21 -5.65 23.67
CA GLU A 356 10.73 -5.13 22.38
C GLU A 356 10.76 -3.61 22.30
N ALA A 357 10.58 -2.90 23.42
CA ALA A 357 10.58 -1.44 23.45
C ALA A 357 11.99 -0.88 23.21
N SER A 358 12.99 -1.40 23.92
CA SER A 358 14.39 -1.00 23.71
C SER A 358 14.91 -1.41 22.33
N VAL A 359 14.51 -2.59 21.84
CA VAL A 359 14.84 -3.05 20.49
C VAL A 359 14.21 -2.14 19.42
N ALA A 360 12.95 -1.74 19.58
CA ALA A 360 12.28 -0.81 18.67
C ALA A 360 12.96 0.58 18.65
N GLU A 361 13.36 1.08 19.81
CA GLU A 361 14.09 2.36 19.92
C GLU A 361 15.45 2.29 19.22
N LEU A 362 16.17 1.17 19.38
CA LEU A 362 17.44 0.96 18.68
C LEU A 362 17.25 0.83 17.17
N ALA A 363 16.21 0.10 16.74
CA ALA A 363 15.90 -0.11 15.32
C ALA A 363 15.56 1.20 14.60
N SER A 364 14.78 2.10 15.24
CA SER A 364 14.38 3.38 14.66
C SER A 364 15.55 4.33 14.40
N ARG A 365 16.61 4.20 15.19
CA ARG A 365 17.86 4.99 15.08
C ARG A 365 18.93 4.33 14.21
N SER A 366 18.72 3.08 13.81
CA SER A 366 19.70 2.32 13.04
C SER A 366 19.67 2.70 11.56
N GLN A 367 20.85 2.86 10.95
CA GLN A 367 20.99 3.04 9.52
C GLN A 367 21.80 1.88 8.95
N ILE A 368 21.18 1.09 8.06
CA ILE A 368 21.81 -0.05 7.40
C ILE A 368 22.17 0.33 5.97
N GLN A 369 23.42 0.09 5.60
CA GLN A 369 23.92 0.25 4.24
C GLN A 369 24.41 -1.10 3.70
N LEU A 370 24.17 -1.34 2.43
CA LEU A 370 24.56 -2.56 1.74
C LEU A 370 25.36 -2.20 0.48
N SER A 371 26.38 -2.97 0.17
CA SER A 371 27.06 -2.93 -1.13
C SER A 371 27.28 -4.34 -1.66
N THR A 372 27.46 -4.46 -2.97
CA THR A 372 27.94 -5.71 -3.57
C THR A 372 29.31 -6.06 -3.00
N GLY A 373 29.48 -7.32 -2.60
CA GLY A 373 30.78 -7.86 -2.21
C GLY A 373 31.51 -8.46 -3.40
N ASP A 374 32.84 -8.37 -3.38
CA ASP A 374 33.71 -8.91 -4.43
C ASP A 374 33.93 -10.43 -4.31
N ASP A 375 33.66 -10.99 -3.13
CA ASP A 375 33.82 -12.42 -2.82
C ASP A 375 32.51 -13.19 -3.08
N PRO A 376 32.50 -14.24 -3.91
CA PRO A 376 31.34 -15.11 -4.11
C PRO A 376 30.75 -15.70 -2.82
N GLN A 377 31.58 -15.90 -1.78
CA GLN A 377 31.16 -16.38 -0.45
C GLN A 377 30.53 -15.26 0.40
N ILE A 378 30.86 -14.00 0.11
CA ILE A 378 30.39 -12.81 0.82
C ILE A 378 29.78 -11.84 -0.20
N PRO A 379 28.59 -12.18 -0.73
CA PRO A 379 28.01 -11.47 -1.86
C PRO A 379 27.58 -10.03 -1.54
N THR A 380 27.47 -9.70 -0.25
CA THR A 380 26.98 -8.42 0.24
C THR A 380 27.83 -7.99 1.42
N ARG A 381 28.40 -6.78 1.34
CA ARG A 381 28.97 -6.07 2.48
C ARG A 381 27.89 -5.27 3.19
N VAL A 382 27.97 -5.22 4.51
CA VAL A 382 26.90 -4.72 5.36
C VAL A 382 27.47 -3.81 6.41
N TRP A 383 26.94 -2.59 6.47
CA TRP A 383 27.24 -1.63 7.53
C TRP A 383 25.98 -1.32 8.32
N ILE A 384 26.14 -1.14 9.62
CA ILE A 384 25.11 -0.58 10.49
C ILE A 384 25.73 0.54 11.33
N ASN A 385 25.15 1.74 11.25
CA ASN A 385 25.68 2.95 11.88
C ASN A 385 27.19 3.14 11.55
N ASP A 386 27.51 3.03 10.26
CA ASP A 386 28.86 3.14 9.68
C ASP A 386 29.89 2.08 10.14
N ARG A 387 29.48 1.07 10.91
CA ARG A 387 30.34 -0.06 11.30
C ARG A 387 30.20 -1.20 10.31
N ASP A 388 31.30 -1.67 9.74
CA ASP A 388 31.32 -2.88 8.91
C ASP A 388 31.05 -4.11 9.79
N VAL A 389 29.90 -4.73 9.59
CA VAL A 389 29.45 -5.90 10.34
C VAL A 389 29.39 -7.14 9.45
N THR A 390 29.95 -7.07 8.24
CA THR A 390 29.83 -8.11 7.22
C THR A 390 30.12 -9.50 7.79
N PHE A 391 31.24 -9.70 8.48
CA PHE A 391 31.54 -11.00 9.07
C PHE A 391 30.75 -11.28 10.35
N ALA A 392 30.60 -10.27 11.20
CA ALA A 392 29.98 -10.41 12.52
C ALA A 392 28.51 -10.89 12.45
N ILE A 393 27.76 -10.45 11.44
CA ILE A 393 26.35 -10.85 11.26
C ILE A 393 26.17 -12.32 10.89
N ARG A 394 27.25 -13.05 10.59
CA ARG A 394 27.25 -14.48 10.25
C ARG A 394 27.60 -15.37 11.44
N SER A 395 27.79 -14.80 12.64
CA SER A 395 28.06 -15.57 13.85
C SER A 395 26.90 -16.51 14.21
N LEU A 396 27.22 -17.57 14.96
CA LEU A 396 26.22 -18.51 15.48
C LEU A 396 25.21 -17.81 16.38
N GLU A 397 25.67 -16.85 17.19
CA GLU A 397 24.85 -16.08 18.12
C GLU A 397 23.79 -15.24 17.38
N VAL A 398 24.21 -14.48 16.35
CA VAL A 398 23.28 -13.69 15.52
C VAL A 398 22.30 -14.61 14.79
N THR A 399 22.80 -15.74 14.26
CA THR A 399 21.97 -16.73 13.54
C THR A 399 20.90 -17.33 14.45
N ALA A 400 21.21 -17.57 15.73
CA ALA A 400 20.27 -18.09 16.70
C ALA A 400 19.17 -17.06 17.04
N MET A 401 19.51 -15.77 17.13
CA MET A 401 18.60 -14.73 17.63
C MET A 401 17.79 -14.01 16.53
N VAL A 402 18.25 -14.00 15.28
CA VAL A 402 17.63 -13.20 14.21
C VAL A 402 16.16 -13.50 13.99
N SER A 403 15.73 -14.76 14.18
CA SER A 403 14.33 -15.13 13.97
C SER A 403 13.39 -14.52 15.01
N ALA A 404 13.87 -14.33 16.25
CA ALA A 404 13.10 -13.68 17.33
C ALA A 404 12.99 -12.17 17.08
N ILE A 405 14.12 -11.51 16.80
CA ILE A 405 14.16 -10.08 16.47
C ILE A 405 13.32 -9.76 15.22
N ALA A 406 13.46 -10.54 14.15
CA ALA A 406 12.72 -10.32 12.90
C ALA A 406 11.21 -10.62 13.00
N ALA A 407 10.76 -11.26 14.08
CA ALA A 407 9.34 -11.49 14.34
C ALA A 407 8.67 -10.30 15.06
N GLN A 408 9.44 -9.39 15.66
CA GLN A 408 8.89 -8.24 16.39
C GLN A 408 8.25 -7.23 15.43
N PRO A 409 7.01 -6.76 15.70
CA PRO A 409 6.26 -5.90 14.79
C PRO A 409 6.99 -4.59 14.43
N TYR A 410 7.52 -3.89 15.45
CA TYR A 410 8.18 -2.60 15.26
C TYR A 410 9.53 -2.72 14.53
N VAL A 411 10.29 -3.77 14.80
CA VAL A 411 11.52 -4.08 14.04
C VAL A 411 11.21 -4.23 12.56
N ARG A 412 10.15 -5.00 12.23
CA ARG A 412 9.73 -5.16 10.84
C ARG A 412 9.30 -3.85 10.23
N GLN A 413 8.49 -3.06 10.94
CA GLN A 413 8.03 -1.76 10.45
C GLN A 413 9.21 -0.85 10.07
N GLU A 414 10.24 -0.75 10.91
CA GLU A 414 11.41 0.10 10.63
C GLU A 414 12.28 -0.45 9.50
N LEU A 415 12.56 -1.77 9.49
CA LEU A 415 13.39 -2.35 8.44
C LEU A 415 12.70 -2.36 7.08
N VAL A 416 11.37 -2.55 7.01
CA VAL A 416 10.62 -2.44 5.76
C VAL A 416 10.69 -1.03 5.19
N LYS A 417 10.63 0.02 6.02
CA LYS A 417 10.84 1.41 5.55
C LYS A 417 12.22 1.57 4.92
N GLN A 418 13.26 1.02 5.55
CA GLN A 418 14.62 1.06 4.98
C GLN A 418 14.71 0.28 3.67
N GLN A 419 14.16 -0.94 3.61
CA GLN A 419 14.11 -1.76 2.40
C GLN A 419 13.38 -1.03 1.26
N GLN A 420 12.22 -0.42 1.54
CA GLN A 420 11.44 0.31 0.53
C GLN A 420 12.19 1.49 -0.07
N ARG A 421 13.09 2.15 0.67
CA ARG A 421 13.96 3.21 0.14
C ARG A 421 14.86 2.70 -0.99
N TRP A 422 15.34 1.46 -0.89
CA TRP A 422 16.14 0.83 -1.97
C TRP A 422 15.32 0.58 -3.24
N GLY A 423 14.00 0.39 -3.12
CA GLY A 423 13.12 0.20 -4.28
C GLY A 423 12.64 1.48 -4.96
N LEU A 424 12.99 2.68 -4.46
CA LEU A 424 12.52 3.94 -5.05
C LEU A 424 13.02 4.13 -6.49
N LYS A 425 14.32 3.93 -6.72
CA LYS A 425 14.93 3.89 -8.06
C LYS A 425 14.72 2.54 -8.76
N GLY A 426 14.26 1.56 -7.99
CA GLY A 426 14.13 0.17 -8.41
C GLY A 426 15.48 -0.41 -8.84
N GLY A 427 15.47 -1.34 -9.80
CA GLY A 427 16.71 -1.93 -10.31
C GLY A 427 17.28 -2.98 -9.36
N ILE A 428 16.40 -3.67 -8.63
CA ILE A 428 16.78 -4.56 -7.54
C ILE A 428 16.15 -5.94 -7.70
N VAL A 429 16.86 -6.95 -7.20
CA VAL A 429 16.31 -8.27 -6.88
C VAL A 429 16.33 -8.41 -5.36
N ALA A 430 15.16 -8.41 -4.74
CA ALA A 430 15.00 -8.53 -3.31
C ALA A 430 14.48 -9.92 -2.96
N GLU A 431 15.09 -10.55 -1.95
CA GLU A 431 14.66 -11.87 -1.47
C GLU A 431 14.29 -11.84 0.01
N GLY A 432 13.32 -12.67 0.39
CA GLY A 432 12.84 -12.75 1.75
C GLY A 432 11.61 -13.65 1.88
N ARG A 433 10.74 -13.31 2.83
CA ARG A 433 9.52 -14.10 3.13
C ARG A 433 8.24 -13.40 2.72
N ASP A 434 8.27 -12.08 2.69
CA ASP A 434 7.14 -11.19 2.50
C ASP A 434 7.49 -9.99 1.60
N ILE A 435 8.49 -10.15 0.75
CA ILE A 435 8.96 -9.13 -0.19
C ILE A 435 7.83 -8.73 -1.12
N ALA A 436 7.14 -9.67 -1.75
CA ALA A 436 6.08 -9.42 -2.71
C ALA A 436 4.75 -8.99 -2.07
N THR A 437 4.56 -9.23 -0.77
CA THR A 437 3.31 -8.93 -0.05
C THR A 437 3.39 -7.63 0.75
N HIS A 438 4.52 -7.37 1.40
CA HIS A 438 4.67 -6.27 2.36
C HIS A 438 5.74 -5.26 1.97
N VAL A 439 6.88 -5.70 1.44
CA VAL A 439 8.01 -4.80 1.14
C VAL A 439 7.81 -4.08 -0.20
N PHE A 440 7.70 -4.83 -1.29
CA PHE A 440 7.50 -4.36 -2.65
C PHE A 440 6.22 -4.98 -3.26
N PRO A 441 5.03 -4.62 -2.74
CA PRO A 441 3.76 -5.11 -3.28
C PRO A 441 3.46 -4.59 -4.69
N ASP A 442 4.24 -3.64 -5.21
CA ASP A 442 4.15 -3.13 -6.57
C ASP A 442 5.30 -3.60 -7.47
N ALA A 443 6.10 -4.59 -7.04
CA ALA A 443 7.18 -5.16 -7.87
C ALA A 443 6.65 -5.70 -9.21
N GLU A 444 7.37 -5.42 -10.29
CA GLU A 444 7.01 -5.81 -11.67
C GLU A 444 7.02 -7.33 -11.87
N LEU A 445 7.93 -8.04 -11.18
CA LEU A 445 7.99 -9.49 -11.13
C LEU A 445 8.00 -9.97 -9.68
N LYS A 446 7.04 -10.84 -9.35
CA LYS A 446 6.93 -11.49 -8.04
C LYS A 446 7.01 -12.99 -8.24
N ILE A 447 8.00 -13.62 -7.63
CA ILE A 447 8.21 -15.07 -7.64
C ILE A 447 7.99 -15.58 -6.23
N PHE A 448 7.19 -16.64 -6.10
CA PHE A 448 7.14 -17.44 -4.89
C PHE A 448 7.85 -18.76 -5.16
N LEU A 449 9.10 -18.83 -4.72
CA LEU A 449 9.99 -19.95 -4.93
C LEU A 449 9.73 -21.01 -3.86
N THR A 450 9.38 -22.23 -4.27
CA THR A 450 9.11 -23.31 -3.32
C THR A 450 9.79 -24.62 -3.73
N ALA A 451 9.86 -25.54 -2.77
CA ALA A 451 10.28 -26.93 -2.95
C ALA A 451 9.62 -27.78 -1.87
N SER A 452 9.45 -29.07 -2.13
CA SER A 452 8.97 -30.01 -1.12
C SER A 452 9.86 -29.97 0.12
N VAL A 453 9.27 -30.29 1.28
CA VAL A 453 10.01 -30.40 2.54
C VAL A 453 11.17 -31.39 2.40
N HIS A 454 10.94 -32.50 1.69
CA HIS A 454 11.93 -33.53 1.40
C HIS A 454 13.12 -32.97 0.61
N GLU A 455 12.88 -32.30 -0.52
CA GLU A 455 13.92 -31.69 -1.35
C GLU A 455 14.74 -30.67 -0.56
N ARG A 456 14.08 -29.83 0.25
CA ARG A 456 14.76 -28.84 1.10
C ARG A 456 15.59 -29.49 2.20
N ALA A 457 15.11 -30.58 2.79
CA ALA A 457 15.85 -31.35 3.77
C ALA A 457 17.09 -32.02 3.15
N GLN A 458 16.98 -32.57 1.95
CA GLN A 458 18.12 -33.13 1.20
C GLN A 458 19.20 -32.08 0.92
N ARG A 459 18.80 -30.91 0.39
CA ARG A 459 19.70 -29.77 0.14
C ARG A 459 20.41 -29.34 1.43
N ARG A 460 19.66 -29.22 2.53
CA ARG A 460 20.21 -28.84 3.83
C ARG A 460 21.19 -29.88 4.36
N GLN A 461 20.90 -31.17 4.21
CA GLN A 461 21.80 -32.24 4.63
C GLN A 461 23.12 -32.18 3.84
N GLN A 462 23.06 -31.91 2.53
CA GLN A 462 24.25 -31.75 1.70
C GLN A 462 25.08 -30.51 2.12
N ASP A 463 24.43 -29.39 2.42
CA ASP A 463 25.10 -28.19 2.93
C ASP A 463 25.84 -28.46 4.25
N LEU A 464 25.21 -29.19 5.18
CA LEU A 464 25.81 -29.57 6.46
C LEU A 464 27.04 -30.47 6.26
N LYS A 465 26.96 -31.44 5.34
CA LYS A 465 28.10 -32.30 4.96
C LYS A 465 29.24 -31.48 4.38
N ASN A 466 28.94 -30.53 3.48
CA ASN A 466 29.93 -29.65 2.87
C ASN A 466 30.62 -28.74 3.91
N GLN A 467 29.92 -28.37 4.99
CA GLN A 467 30.44 -27.55 6.09
C GLN A 467 31.08 -28.35 7.23
N GLN A 468 31.25 -29.68 7.06
CA GLN A 468 31.79 -30.58 8.09
C GLN A 468 31.03 -30.52 9.43
N GLN A 469 29.73 -30.21 9.37
CA GLN A 469 28.86 -30.17 10.55
C GLN A 469 28.30 -31.57 10.89
N PRO A 470 27.85 -31.80 12.14
CA PRO A 470 27.31 -33.08 12.56
C PRO A 470 26.17 -33.56 11.65
N ASN A 471 26.18 -34.87 11.38
CA ASN A 471 25.23 -35.49 10.46
C ASN A 471 23.84 -35.58 11.10
N VAL A 472 22.91 -34.74 10.64
CA VAL A 472 21.51 -34.78 11.06
C VAL A 472 20.72 -35.71 10.13
N SER A 473 19.82 -36.51 10.69
CA SER A 473 18.98 -37.42 9.90
C SER A 473 18.03 -36.65 8.99
N LEU A 474 17.70 -37.20 7.83
CA LEU A 474 16.80 -36.55 6.89
C LEU A 474 15.41 -36.31 7.51
N VAL A 475 14.91 -37.30 8.28
CA VAL A 475 13.62 -37.21 8.99
C VAL A 475 13.60 -36.06 9.98
N GLN A 476 14.68 -35.85 10.75
CA GLN A 476 14.75 -34.74 11.69
C GLN A 476 14.75 -33.40 10.95
N LEU A 477 15.52 -33.29 9.86
CA LEU A 477 15.55 -32.07 9.05
C LEU A 477 14.18 -31.75 8.44
N GLU A 478 13.44 -32.76 7.99
CA GLU A 478 12.07 -32.58 7.49
C GLU A 478 11.13 -32.04 8.56
N GLN A 479 11.18 -32.60 9.78
CA GLN A 479 10.38 -32.13 10.92
C GLN A 479 10.73 -30.68 11.28
N ASP A 480 12.03 -30.37 11.43
CA ASP A 480 12.50 -29.01 11.76
C ASP A 480 12.06 -27.99 10.71
N ILE A 481 12.11 -28.36 9.43
CA ILE A 481 11.67 -27.52 8.32
C ILE A 481 10.14 -27.31 8.37
N GLN A 482 9.38 -28.37 8.61
CA GLN A 482 7.92 -28.29 8.66
C GLN A 482 7.43 -27.43 9.84
N GLU A 483 8.00 -27.62 11.03
CA GLU A 483 7.70 -26.78 12.19
C GLU A 483 8.02 -25.31 11.93
N ARG A 484 9.14 -25.06 11.25
CA ARG A 484 9.54 -23.71 10.87
C ARG A 484 8.57 -23.09 9.86
N ASP A 485 8.14 -23.83 8.85
CA ASP A 485 7.18 -23.36 7.86
C ASP A 485 5.82 -23.03 8.49
N ILE A 486 5.34 -23.85 9.44
CA ILE A 486 4.14 -23.54 10.22
C ILE A 486 4.35 -22.24 11.00
N ARG A 487 5.45 -22.11 11.72
CA ARG A 487 5.75 -20.90 12.49
C ARG A 487 5.84 -19.66 11.61
N ASP A 488 6.39 -19.77 10.40
CA ASP A 488 6.56 -18.66 9.48
C ASP A 488 5.26 -18.26 8.77
N SER A 489 4.39 -19.23 8.45
CA SER A 489 3.09 -18.99 7.83
C SER A 489 2.00 -18.54 8.81
N THR A 490 2.14 -18.84 10.10
CA THR A 490 1.14 -18.51 11.13
C THR A 490 1.49 -17.28 11.98
N ARG A 491 2.52 -16.51 11.60
CA ARG A 491 2.88 -15.27 12.32
C ARG A 491 1.76 -14.24 12.24
N LEU A 492 1.54 -13.54 13.35
CA LEU A 492 0.61 -12.40 13.39
C LEU A 492 1.03 -11.25 12.46
N VAL A 493 2.34 -11.05 12.29
CA VAL A 493 2.89 -9.99 11.45
C VAL A 493 3.65 -10.57 10.27
N ALA A 494 3.24 -10.16 9.07
CA ALA A 494 3.83 -10.53 7.79
C ALA A 494 4.09 -12.04 7.63
N PRO A 495 3.02 -12.87 7.69
CA PRO A 495 3.15 -14.30 7.49
C PRO A 495 3.74 -14.62 6.11
N LEU A 496 4.46 -15.73 6.02
CA LEU A 496 4.92 -16.28 4.74
C LEU A 496 3.69 -16.68 3.91
N GLN A 497 3.37 -15.87 2.90
CA GLN A 497 2.24 -16.08 2.00
C GLN A 497 2.61 -15.71 0.58
N LYS A 498 2.12 -16.49 -0.38
CA LYS A 498 2.20 -16.14 -1.80
C LYS A 498 1.32 -14.91 -2.09
N ALA A 499 1.92 -13.84 -2.61
CA ALA A 499 1.14 -12.71 -3.12
C ALA A 499 0.16 -13.18 -4.22
N ALA A 500 -1.01 -12.55 -4.32
CA ALA A 500 -2.06 -12.98 -5.23
C ALA A 500 -1.57 -13.06 -6.69
N ASP A 501 -0.77 -12.09 -7.11
CA ASP A 501 -0.18 -11.95 -8.44
C ASP A 501 1.24 -12.53 -8.57
N ALA A 502 1.76 -13.20 -7.52
CA ALA A 502 3.06 -13.88 -7.59
C ALA A 502 2.97 -15.20 -8.38
N ILE A 503 3.99 -15.44 -9.20
CA ILE A 503 4.17 -16.68 -9.94
C ILE A 503 4.77 -17.71 -8.99
N LEU A 504 4.07 -18.83 -8.81
CA LEU A 504 4.58 -19.98 -8.06
C LEU A 504 5.62 -20.70 -8.93
N LEU A 505 6.82 -20.94 -8.39
CA LEU A 505 7.86 -21.70 -9.06
C LEU A 505 8.37 -22.81 -8.15
N GLU A 506 7.97 -24.04 -8.46
CA GLU A 506 8.42 -25.26 -7.79
C GLU A 506 9.80 -25.66 -8.32
N THR A 507 10.72 -25.94 -7.40
CA THR A 507 12.14 -26.19 -7.72
C THR A 507 12.59 -27.63 -7.48
N ASP A 508 11.67 -28.55 -7.21
CA ASP A 508 11.98 -29.97 -7.02
C ASP A 508 12.65 -30.54 -8.26
N GLY A 509 13.81 -31.17 -8.08
CA GLY A 509 14.62 -31.71 -9.18
C GLY A 509 15.23 -30.68 -10.14
N LEU A 510 15.04 -29.37 -9.93
CA LEU A 510 15.60 -28.33 -10.79
C LEU A 510 16.95 -27.81 -10.28
N GLY A 511 17.90 -27.65 -11.19
CA GLY A 511 19.18 -27.00 -10.90
C GLY A 511 19.04 -25.48 -10.73
N ILE A 512 19.93 -24.86 -9.95
CA ILE A 512 19.92 -23.41 -9.69
C ILE A 512 20.00 -22.60 -11.00
N ALA A 513 20.79 -23.06 -11.98
CA ALA A 513 20.92 -22.41 -13.28
C ALA A 513 19.62 -22.44 -14.08
N GLU A 514 18.89 -23.56 -14.05
CA GLU A 514 17.61 -23.70 -14.73
C GLU A 514 16.55 -22.79 -14.11
N VAL A 515 16.47 -22.78 -12.78
CA VAL A 515 15.57 -21.90 -12.02
C VAL A 515 15.87 -20.43 -12.34
N THR A 516 17.14 -20.05 -12.37
CA THR A 516 17.59 -18.69 -12.72
C THR A 516 17.15 -18.32 -14.14
N ALA A 517 17.39 -19.19 -15.12
CA ALA A 517 17.01 -18.96 -16.51
C ALA A 517 15.50 -18.78 -16.68
N ARG A 518 14.68 -19.56 -15.95
CA ARG A 518 13.22 -19.40 -15.94
C ARG A 518 12.80 -18.02 -15.41
N ILE A 519 13.38 -17.57 -14.30
CA ILE A 519 13.06 -16.25 -13.72
C ILE A 519 13.49 -15.12 -14.65
N VAL A 520 14.67 -15.22 -15.28
CA VAL A 520 15.16 -14.23 -16.26
C VAL A 520 14.24 -14.17 -17.49
N SER A 521 13.77 -15.33 -17.98
CA SER A 521 12.80 -15.37 -19.08
C SER A 521 11.47 -14.69 -18.70
N LEU A 522 10.93 -14.99 -17.52
CA LEU A 522 9.72 -14.35 -16.99
C LEU A 522 9.87 -12.83 -16.85
N TYR A 523 11.05 -12.37 -16.43
CA TYR A 523 11.38 -10.94 -16.33
C TYR A 523 11.27 -10.25 -17.69
N HIS A 524 11.90 -10.82 -18.73
CA HIS A 524 11.84 -10.25 -20.07
C HIS A 524 10.41 -10.28 -20.65
N GLN A 525 9.66 -11.36 -20.45
CA GLN A 525 8.27 -11.47 -20.91
C GLN A 525 7.34 -10.43 -20.26
N LYS A 526 7.46 -10.22 -18.95
CA LYS A 526 6.65 -9.23 -18.21
C LYS A 526 6.95 -7.80 -18.69
N LEU A 527 8.21 -7.49 -18.96
CA LEU A 527 8.63 -6.16 -19.38
C LEU A 527 8.37 -5.88 -20.86
N SER A 528 8.38 -6.90 -21.72
CA SER A 528 8.00 -6.74 -23.13
C SER A 528 6.50 -6.47 -23.32
N VAL A 529 5.65 -6.88 -22.38
CA VAL A 529 4.20 -6.55 -22.38
C VAL A 529 3.93 -5.16 -21.77
N SER A 530 4.92 -4.58 -21.08
CA SER A 530 4.82 -3.27 -20.40
C SER A 530 5.42 -2.10 -21.21
N ARG A 531 6.12 -2.41 -22.31
CA ARG A 531 6.56 -1.46 -23.35
C ARG A 531 5.60 -1.53 -24.53
#